data_AF-A0AA41V1P8-F1
#
_entry.id   AF-A0AA41V1P8-F1
#
_cell.length_a   1.000
_cell.length_b   1.000
_cell.length_c   1.000
_cell.angle_alpha   90.00
_cell.angle_beta   90.00
_cell.angle_gamma   90.00
#
_symmetry.space_group_name_H-M   'P 1'
#
loop_
_entity.id
_entity.type
_entity.pdbx_description
1 polymer ?
#
loop_
_entity_poly.entity_id
_entity_poly.type
_entity_poly.pdbx_seq_one_letter_code
_entity_poly.pdbx_strand_id
1 'polypeptide(L)'
;MREAAKIAKFGSVMPISGADFVREVSQAPSDVWVVVCLYKEGIAECGVLLRCLDELATRYPATKFVKIISTECIPNYPDRNVPTILVYNSSAVKGTYVGSHHFGRRCTPEAVALVLCQSDPVLNDGQSSSESSRDAVLDQVRRNFIEKVVTEREDADDGYNSD
;
A
#
# COMPACT_ATOMS: atom_id res chain seq x y z
N MET A 1 30.34 -7.77 13.55
CA MET A 1 29.05 -8.45 13.32
C MET A 1 28.51 -7.95 11.99
N ARG A 2 28.04 -8.85 11.12
CA ARG A 2 27.68 -8.55 9.71
C ARG A 2 26.63 -7.46 9.62
N GLU A 3 27.03 -6.30 9.10
CA GLU A 3 26.13 -5.32 8.48
C GLU A 3 25.41 -6.02 7.33
N ALA A 4 24.14 -6.35 7.52
CA ALA A 4 23.30 -6.76 6.41
C ALA A 4 22.98 -5.49 5.61
N ALA A 5 23.74 -5.26 4.53
CA ALA A 5 23.40 -4.33 3.48
C ALA A 5 21.93 -4.56 3.11
N LYS A 6 21.12 -3.50 3.24
CA LYS A 6 19.66 -3.50 3.10
C LYS A 6 19.31 -3.81 1.65
N ILE A 7 18.99 -5.07 1.37
CA ILE A 7 18.54 -5.48 0.04
C ILE A 7 17.12 -4.94 -0.14
N ALA A 8 16.95 -3.96 -1.02
CA ALA A 8 15.68 -3.69 -1.67
C ALA A 8 15.23 -4.99 -2.38
N LYS A 9 14.31 -5.74 -1.76
CA LYS A 9 13.87 -7.06 -2.25
C LYS A 9 12.74 -6.93 -3.29
N PHE A 10 11.97 -5.86 -3.24
CA PHE A 10 10.80 -5.58 -4.07
C PHE A 10 10.90 -4.18 -4.71
N GLY A 11 9.80 -3.68 -5.28
CA GLY A 11 9.80 -2.37 -5.95
C GLY A 11 8.61 -2.11 -6.88
N SER A 12 7.75 -3.12 -7.08
CA SER A 12 6.56 -3.06 -7.95
C SER A 12 5.43 -3.93 -7.38
N VAL A 13 4.21 -3.72 -7.87
CA VAL A 13 3.06 -4.57 -7.55
C VAL A 13 3.04 -5.80 -8.46
N MET A 14 3.37 -6.95 -7.90
CA MET A 14 3.49 -8.19 -8.66
C MET A 14 2.13 -8.90 -8.81
N PRO A 15 1.69 -9.24 -10.04
CA PRO A 15 0.52 -10.10 -10.21
C PRO A 15 0.84 -11.51 -9.73
N ILE A 16 -0.11 -12.14 -9.03
CA ILE A 16 -0.02 -13.54 -8.61
C ILE A 16 -1.30 -14.28 -8.97
N SER A 17 -1.21 -15.59 -9.19
CA SER A 17 -2.38 -16.45 -9.35
C SER A 17 -2.86 -17.01 -8.00
N GLY A 18 -4.05 -17.61 -7.98
CA GLY A 18 -4.53 -18.36 -6.81
C GLY A 18 -3.56 -19.47 -6.34
N ALA A 19 -2.86 -20.13 -7.27
CA ALA A 19 -1.88 -21.18 -6.96
C ALA A 19 -0.60 -20.63 -6.31
N ASP A 20 -0.25 -19.37 -6.60
CA ASP A 20 0.93 -18.72 -6.03
C ASP A 20 0.67 -18.18 -4.62
N PHE A 21 -0.59 -17.96 -4.23
CA PHE A 21 -0.98 -17.26 -3.00
C PHE A 21 -0.26 -17.80 -1.76
N VAL A 22 -0.22 -19.12 -1.59
CA VAL A 22 0.41 -19.74 -0.40
C VAL A 22 1.90 -19.41 -0.33
N ARG A 23 2.63 -19.56 -1.45
CA ARG A 23 4.07 -19.28 -1.50
C ARG A 23 4.36 -17.80 -1.35
N GLU A 24 3.61 -16.96 -2.04
CA GLU A 24 3.89 -15.53 -2.15
C GLU A 24 3.43 -14.72 -0.94
N VAL A 25 2.39 -15.18 -0.24
CA VAL A 25 1.72 -14.47 0.86
C VAL A 25 1.83 -15.26 2.17
N SER A 26 1.24 -16.45 2.24
CA SER A 26 1.13 -17.20 3.49
C SER A 26 2.49 -17.69 4.03
N GLN A 27 3.42 -18.02 3.14
CA GLN A 27 4.77 -18.51 3.46
C GLN A 27 5.84 -17.44 3.27
N ALA A 28 5.45 -16.16 3.16
CA ALA A 28 6.42 -15.08 3.12
C ALA A 28 7.27 -15.08 4.41
N PRO A 29 8.58 -14.77 4.31
CA PRO A 29 9.45 -14.65 5.49
C PRO A 29 8.87 -13.71 6.55
N SER A 30 9.13 -13.99 7.84
CA SER A 30 8.59 -13.19 8.95
C SER A 30 9.09 -11.74 8.98
N ASP A 31 10.24 -11.46 8.38
CA ASP A 31 10.80 -10.11 8.19
C ASP A 31 10.13 -9.34 7.03
N VAL A 32 9.22 -9.97 6.28
CA VAL A 32 8.56 -9.36 5.11
C VAL A 32 7.08 -9.11 5.40
N TRP A 33 6.65 -7.88 5.18
CA TRP A 33 5.24 -7.50 5.12
C TRP A 33 4.71 -7.70 3.70
N VAL A 34 3.53 -8.29 3.57
CA VAL A 34 2.88 -8.53 2.27
C VAL A 34 1.53 -7.81 2.22
N VAL A 35 1.40 -6.88 1.27
CA VAL A 35 0.15 -6.18 0.96
C VAL A 35 -0.45 -6.82 -0.29
N VAL A 36 -1.61 -7.45 -0.14
CA VAL A 36 -2.34 -8.13 -1.22
C VAL A 36 -3.54 -7.27 -1.61
N CYS A 37 -3.62 -6.92 -2.90
CA CYS A 37 -4.79 -6.27 -3.48
C CYS A 37 -5.63 -7.29 -4.25
N LEU A 38 -6.82 -7.62 -3.71
CA LEU A 38 -7.86 -8.34 -4.43
C LEU A 38 -8.60 -7.33 -5.30
N TYR A 39 -8.52 -7.50 -6.61
CA TYR A 39 -9.12 -6.57 -7.57
C TYR A 39 -10.01 -7.29 -8.59
N LYS A 40 -10.76 -6.50 -9.36
CA LYS A 40 -11.45 -6.97 -10.55
C LYS A 40 -11.26 -5.96 -11.67
N GLU A 41 -11.02 -6.45 -12.87
CA GLU A 41 -10.90 -5.60 -14.05
C GLU A 41 -12.25 -4.94 -14.38
N GLY A 42 -12.20 -3.73 -14.95
CA GLY A 42 -13.39 -2.94 -15.28
C GLY A 42 -14.02 -2.17 -14.11
N ILE A 43 -13.55 -2.36 -12.87
CA ILE A 43 -13.99 -1.56 -11.71
C ILE A 43 -13.02 -0.39 -11.50
N ALA A 44 -13.54 0.84 -11.61
CA ALA A 44 -12.74 2.06 -11.61
C ALA A 44 -11.94 2.23 -10.30
N GLU A 45 -12.57 1.92 -9.17
CA GLU A 45 -12.00 2.00 -7.83
C GLU A 45 -10.78 1.09 -7.67
N CYS A 46 -10.80 -0.10 -8.30
CA CYS A 46 -9.65 -0.99 -8.32
C CYS A 46 -8.46 -0.35 -9.05
N GLY A 47 -8.72 0.30 -10.19
CA GLY A 47 -7.68 0.99 -10.96
C GLY A 47 -7.05 2.15 -10.19
N VAL A 48 -7.85 2.93 -9.44
CA VAL A 48 -7.34 4.02 -8.59
C VAL A 48 -6.42 3.47 -7.49
N LEU A 49 -6.86 2.42 -6.78
CA LEU A 49 -6.07 1.86 -5.69
C LEU A 49 -4.78 1.21 -6.20
N LEU A 50 -4.83 0.48 -7.32
CA LEU A 50 -3.64 -0.15 -7.91
C LEU A 50 -2.57 0.88 -8.28
N ARG A 51 -2.94 2.04 -8.86
CA ARG A 51 -1.98 3.12 -9.13
C ARG A 51 -1.32 3.65 -7.85
N CYS A 52 -2.07 3.76 -6.76
CA CYS A 52 -1.51 4.16 -5.47
C CYS A 52 -0.50 3.12 -4.96
N LEU A 53 -0.82 1.84 -5.09
CA LEU A 53 0.07 0.76 -4.68
C LEU A 53 1.32 0.68 -5.55
N ASP A 54 1.25 0.97 -6.85
CA ASP A 54 2.42 1.05 -7.73
C ASP A 54 3.41 2.12 -7.22
N GLU A 55 2.92 3.31 -6.87
CA GLU A 55 3.75 4.39 -6.31
C GLU A 55 4.33 4.04 -4.93
N LEU A 56 3.56 3.35 -4.08
CA LEU A 56 4.02 2.90 -2.77
C LEU A 56 5.06 1.78 -2.89
N ALA A 57 4.90 0.85 -3.83
CA ALA A 57 5.83 -0.25 -4.03
C ALA A 57 7.22 0.26 -4.42
N THR A 58 7.31 1.31 -5.23
CA THR A 58 8.58 1.95 -5.57
C THR A 58 9.23 2.65 -4.37
N ARG A 59 8.42 3.28 -3.48
CA ARG A 59 8.91 3.97 -2.28
C ARG A 59 9.33 3.03 -1.15
N TYR A 60 8.70 1.87 -1.05
CA TYR A 60 8.87 0.94 0.07
C TYR A 60 9.32 -0.46 -0.41
N PRO A 61 10.54 -0.60 -0.96
CA PRO A 61 11.01 -1.84 -1.58
C PRO A 61 11.30 -2.99 -0.60
N ALA A 62 11.22 -2.78 0.72
CA ALA A 62 11.26 -3.87 1.70
C ALA A 62 9.88 -4.47 1.99
N THR A 63 8.80 -3.78 1.60
CA THR A 63 7.42 -4.28 1.64
C THR A 63 7.07 -4.94 0.32
N LYS A 64 6.47 -6.12 0.38
CA LYS A 64 6.01 -6.84 -0.81
C LYS A 64 4.60 -6.41 -1.16
N PHE A 65 4.39 -5.99 -2.40
CA PHE A 65 3.06 -5.69 -2.92
C PHE A 65 2.69 -6.71 -3.99
N VAL A 66 1.51 -7.29 -3.86
CA VAL A 66 0.98 -8.23 -4.85
C VAL A 66 -0.48 -7.89 -5.19
N LYS A 67 -0.90 -8.29 -6.38
CA LYS A 67 -2.29 -8.18 -6.83
C LYS A 67 -2.80 -9.52 -7.35
N ILE A 68 -4.07 -9.80 -7.11
CA ILE A 68 -4.72 -11.04 -7.51
C ILE A 68 -6.15 -10.74 -7.94
N ILE A 69 -6.63 -11.43 -8.98
CA ILE A 69 -8.05 -11.38 -9.35
C ILE A 69 -8.85 -11.92 -8.16
N SER A 70 -9.80 -11.11 -7.68
CA SER A 70 -10.56 -11.40 -6.45
C SER A 70 -11.18 -12.80 -6.43
N THR A 71 -11.71 -13.27 -7.56
CA THR A 71 -12.31 -14.61 -7.70
C THR A 71 -11.30 -15.76 -7.77
N GLU A 72 -10.03 -15.49 -8.11
CA GLU A 72 -8.96 -16.49 -7.99
C GLU A 72 -8.50 -16.66 -6.55
N CYS A 73 -8.60 -15.60 -5.73
CA CYS A 73 -8.29 -15.67 -4.31
C CYS A 73 -9.45 -16.26 -3.50
N ILE A 74 -10.68 -15.81 -3.78
CA ILE A 74 -11.89 -16.20 -3.05
C ILE A 74 -13.01 -16.46 -4.09
N PRO A 75 -13.48 -17.71 -4.25
CA PRO A 75 -14.55 -18.02 -5.18
C PRO A 75 -15.81 -17.18 -4.91
N ASN A 76 -16.42 -16.62 -5.97
CA ASN A 76 -17.61 -15.77 -5.89
C ASN A 76 -17.45 -14.52 -5.02
N TYR A 77 -16.23 -13.96 -4.90
CA TYR A 77 -16.03 -12.72 -4.15
C TYR A 77 -16.88 -11.57 -4.74
N PRO A 78 -17.71 -10.88 -3.93
CA PRO A 78 -18.63 -9.88 -4.46
C PRO A 78 -17.93 -8.65 -5.04
N ASP A 79 -18.38 -8.18 -6.21
CA ASP A 79 -17.85 -6.97 -6.86
C ASP A 79 -17.92 -5.72 -5.96
N ARG A 80 -18.98 -5.59 -5.15
CA ARG A 80 -19.13 -4.47 -4.21
C ARG A 80 -18.03 -4.42 -3.12
N ASN A 81 -17.33 -5.54 -2.90
CA ASN A 81 -16.28 -5.65 -1.91
C ASN A 81 -14.90 -5.29 -2.48
N VAL A 82 -14.74 -5.22 -3.80
CA VAL A 82 -13.45 -4.85 -4.40
C VAL A 82 -13.34 -3.32 -4.60
N PRO A 83 -12.12 -2.76 -4.51
CA PRO A 83 -10.88 -3.45 -4.14
C PRO A 83 -10.85 -3.85 -2.66
N THR A 84 -10.20 -4.96 -2.33
CA THR A 84 -9.93 -5.34 -0.94
C THR A 84 -8.42 -5.44 -0.72
N ILE A 85 -7.94 -4.84 0.36
CA ILE A 85 -6.55 -5.00 0.81
C ILE A 85 -6.49 -5.99 1.96
N LEU A 86 -5.62 -7.00 1.83
CA LEU A 86 -5.21 -7.86 2.93
C LEU A 86 -3.75 -7.55 3.27
N VAL A 87 -3.46 -7.41 4.56
CA VAL A 87 -2.08 -7.24 5.07
C VAL A 87 -1.69 -8.51 5.78
N TYR A 88 -0.58 -9.12 5.36
CA TYR A 88 -0.01 -10.33 5.95
C TYR A 88 1.38 -10.06 6.51
N ASN A 89 1.68 -10.68 7.65
CA ASN A 89 3.03 -10.84 8.16
C ASN A 89 3.09 -12.06 9.09
N SER A 90 4.22 -12.77 9.08
CA SER A 90 4.43 -13.96 9.92
C SER A 90 3.28 -14.98 9.78
N SER A 91 2.89 -15.26 8.53
CA SER A 91 1.81 -16.20 8.15
C SER A 91 0.42 -15.88 8.70
N ALA A 92 0.19 -14.68 9.24
CA ALA A 92 -1.11 -14.26 9.77
C ALA A 92 -1.62 -13.00 9.07
N VAL A 93 -2.95 -12.91 8.94
CA VAL A 93 -3.63 -11.67 8.54
C VAL A 93 -3.50 -10.66 9.68
N LYS A 94 -3.00 -9.47 9.35
CA LYS A 94 -2.82 -8.34 10.26
C LYS A 94 -3.85 -7.23 10.01
N GLY A 95 -4.36 -7.14 8.79
CA GLY A 95 -5.36 -6.14 8.42
C GLY A 95 -6.20 -6.59 7.23
N THR A 96 -7.43 -6.11 7.19
CA THR A 96 -8.37 -6.33 6.08
C THR A 96 -9.17 -5.05 5.87
N TYR A 97 -9.11 -4.50 4.66
CA TYR A 97 -9.77 -3.26 4.28
C TYR A 97 -10.61 -3.52 3.05
N VAL A 98 -11.94 -3.54 3.21
CA VAL A 98 -12.88 -3.95 2.15
C VAL A 98 -13.45 -2.70 1.49
N GLY A 99 -13.29 -2.59 0.18
CA GLY A 99 -13.71 -1.41 -0.59
C GLY A 99 -12.85 -0.17 -0.35
N SER A 100 -13.08 0.85 -1.18
CA SER A 100 -12.22 2.05 -1.20
C SER A 100 -12.52 3.08 -0.12
N HIS A 101 -13.60 2.92 0.64
CA HIS A 101 -14.06 3.92 1.61
C HIS A 101 -13.05 4.16 2.76
N HIS A 102 -12.18 3.17 3.04
CA HIS A 102 -11.09 3.32 4.01
C HIS A 102 -10.04 4.36 3.60
N PHE A 103 -9.85 4.60 2.30
CA PHE A 103 -8.75 5.39 1.76
C PHE A 103 -9.15 6.84 1.41
N GLY A 104 -10.32 7.27 1.88
CA GLY A 104 -10.87 8.61 1.63
C GLY A 104 -11.39 8.80 0.21
N ARG A 105 -12.10 9.92 -0.01
CA ARG A 105 -12.85 10.19 -1.26
C ARG A 105 -11.99 10.15 -2.53
N ARG A 106 -10.74 10.64 -2.44
CA ARG A 106 -9.82 10.71 -3.58
C ARG A 106 -8.90 9.49 -3.70
N CYS A 107 -8.84 8.60 -2.70
CA CYS A 107 -7.95 7.45 -2.63
C CYS A 107 -6.54 7.77 -3.16
N THR A 108 -5.78 8.55 -2.39
CA THR A 108 -4.41 8.98 -2.72
C THR A 108 -3.37 8.02 -2.12
N PRO A 109 -2.15 7.92 -2.68
CA PRO A 109 -1.08 7.10 -2.13
C PRO A 109 -0.77 7.40 -0.65
N GLU A 110 -0.81 8.68 -0.25
CA GLU A 110 -0.57 9.11 1.12
C GLU A 110 -1.68 8.60 2.08
N ALA A 111 -2.94 8.68 1.66
CA ALA A 111 -4.07 8.16 2.43
C ALA A 111 -4.00 6.63 2.58
N VAL A 112 -3.60 5.91 1.52
CA VAL A 112 -3.36 4.47 1.56
C VAL A 112 -2.23 4.14 2.54
N ALA A 113 -1.11 4.85 2.43
CA ALA A 113 0.02 4.67 3.33
C ALA A 113 -0.35 4.92 4.80
N LEU A 114 -1.12 5.97 5.05
CA LEU A 114 -1.58 6.30 6.40
C LEU A 114 -2.41 5.16 6.98
N VAL A 115 -3.37 4.61 6.23
CA VAL A 115 -4.20 3.47 6.65
C VAL A 115 -3.35 2.23 6.90
N LEU A 116 -2.43 1.90 6.00
CA LEU A 116 -1.56 0.73 6.14
C LEU A 116 -0.67 0.80 7.38
N CYS A 117 -0.21 1.99 7.76
CA CYS A 117 0.70 2.19 8.89
C CYS A 117 0.01 2.51 10.23
N GLN A 118 -1.33 2.48 10.31
CA GLN A 118 -2.03 2.86 11.55
C GLN A 118 -1.61 2.02 12.75
N SER A 119 -1.50 0.70 12.58
CA SER A 119 -1.21 -0.24 13.66
C SER A 119 0.19 -0.82 13.60
N ASP A 120 0.71 -1.08 12.40
CA ASP A 120 1.93 -1.84 12.17
C ASP A 120 2.86 -1.13 11.17
N PRO A 121 4.18 -1.38 11.21
CA PRO A 121 5.15 -0.80 10.27
C PRO A 121 5.11 -1.53 8.91
N VAL A 122 3.94 -1.55 8.27
CA VAL A 122 3.70 -2.28 7.02
C VAL A 122 4.58 -1.76 5.89
N LEU A 123 4.78 -0.45 5.82
CA LEU A 123 5.59 0.22 4.80
C LEU A 123 7.03 0.40 5.28
N ASN A 124 7.97 -0.23 4.57
CA ASN A 124 9.39 -0.20 4.90
C ASN A 124 10.22 0.07 3.65
N ASP A 125 11.05 1.11 3.72
CA ASP A 125 12.01 1.50 2.68
C ASP A 125 13.33 0.72 2.75
N GLY A 126 13.44 -0.19 3.71
CA GLY A 126 14.62 -0.94 4.03
C GLY A 126 15.61 -0.15 4.88
N GLN A 127 15.41 1.14 5.17
CA GLN A 127 16.43 2.02 5.75
C GLN A 127 16.35 2.21 7.27
N SER A 128 15.34 1.68 7.97
CA SER A 128 15.16 1.97 9.40
C SER A 128 15.36 0.74 10.30
N SER A 129 16.07 0.94 11.42
CA SER A 129 16.32 -0.09 12.44
C SER A 129 15.21 -0.11 13.50
N SER A 130 14.38 -1.15 13.38
CA SER A 130 13.55 -1.87 14.37
C SER A 130 12.53 -1.16 15.29
N GLU A 131 12.64 0.11 15.70
CA GLU A 131 11.60 0.70 16.60
C GLU A 131 11.27 2.17 16.31
N SER A 132 12.23 2.98 15.88
CA SER A 132 12.01 4.38 15.44
C SER A 132 11.24 4.48 14.11
N SER A 133 11.13 3.36 13.41
CA SER A 133 10.64 3.24 12.03
C SER A 133 9.16 3.61 11.83
N ARG A 134 8.26 3.21 12.73
CA ARG A 134 6.81 3.41 12.53
C ARG A 134 6.46 4.89 12.64
N ASP A 135 6.87 5.55 13.71
CA ASP A 135 6.60 6.97 13.92
C ASP A 135 7.33 7.81 12.88
N ALA A 136 8.56 7.44 12.50
CA ALA A 136 9.26 8.12 11.42
C ALA A 136 8.55 7.99 10.06
N VAL A 137 8.05 6.80 9.70
CA VAL A 137 7.28 6.58 8.47
C VAL A 137 5.94 7.30 8.53
N LEU A 138 5.22 7.25 9.65
CA LEU A 138 3.96 7.97 9.83
C LEU A 138 4.15 9.49 9.78
N ASP A 139 5.20 10.01 10.41
CA ASP A 139 5.52 11.44 10.37
C ASP A 139 5.98 11.87 8.98
N GLN A 140 6.71 11.02 8.26
CA GLN A 140 7.04 11.27 6.86
C GLN A 140 5.79 11.27 5.98
N VAL A 141 4.90 10.28 6.12
CA VAL A 141 3.62 10.24 5.38
C VAL A 141 2.76 11.45 5.70
N ARG A 142 2.68 11.85 6.98
CA ARG A 142 1.97 13.06 7.42
C ARG A 142 2.58 14.33 6.83
N ARG A 143 3.91 14.48 6.88
CA ARG A 143 4.62 15.63 6.31
C ARG A 143 4.37 15.74 4.81
N ASN A 144 4.54 14.65 4.07
CA ASN A 144 4.30 14.60 2.63
C ASN A 144 2.84 14.93 2.30
N PHE A 145 1.89 14.44 3.10
CA PHE A 145 0.48 14.77 2.92
C PHE A 145 0.20 16.26 3.16
N ILE A 146 0.77 16.86 4.21
CA ILE A 146 0.62 18.29 4.50
C ILE A 146 1.24 19.13 3.37
N GLU A 147 2.47 18.81 2.95
CA GLU A 147 3.17 19.51 1.87
C GLU A 147 2.32 19.50 0.59
N LYS A 148 1.84 18.32 0.17
CA LYS A 148 1.00 18.17 -1.03
C LYS A 148 -0.32 18.95 -0.94
N VAL A 149 -0.93 19.01 0.24
CA VAL A 149 -2.16 19.80 0.47
C VAL A 149 -1.88 21.31 0.47
N VAL A 150 -0.70 21.74 0.94
CA VAL A 150 -0.27 23.15 0.89
C VAL A 150 0.00 23.56 -0.56
N THR A 151 0.75 22.78 -1.32
CA THR A 151 1.02 23.04 -2.74
C THR A 151 -0.27 23.08 -3.58
N GLU A 152 -1.20 22.14 -3.36
CA GLU A 152 -2.51 22.14 -4.04
C GLU A 152 -3.35 23.42 -3.75
N ARG A 153 -3.09 24.12 -2.64
CA ARG A 153 -3.77 25.38 -2.29
C ARG A 153 -3.06 26.60 -2.85
N GLU A 154 -1.73 26.59 -2.93
CA GLU A 154 -0.95 27.67 -3.53
C GLU A 154 -1.23 27.78 -5.03
N ASP A 155 -1.34 26.65 -5.75
CA ASP A 155 -1.68 26.64 -7.19
C ASP A 155 -3.12 27.10 -7.50
N ALA A 156 -4.00 27.15 -6.50
CA ALA A 156 -5.39 27.59 -6.65
C ALA A 156 -5.59 29.10 -6.42
N ASP A 157 -4.62 29.78 -5.81
CA ASP A 157 -4.71 31.21 -5.46
C ASP A 157 -4.08 32.12 -6.54
N ASP A 158 -3.34 31.55 -7.50
CA ASP A 158 -2.75 32.27 -8.63
C ASP A 158 -3.74 32.49 -9.81
N GLY A 159 -5.01 32.14 -9.63
CA GLY A 159 -6.06 32.22 -10.66
C GLY A 159 -6.86 33.52 -10.72
N TYR A 160 -6.56 34.54 -9.90
CA TYR A 160 -7.33 35.80 -9.87
C TYR A 160 -6.46 37.05 -9.74
N ASN A 161 -6.00 37.59 -10.88
CA ASN A 161 -5.85 39.02 -11.25
C ASN A 161 -4.95 39.13 -12.50
N SER A 162 -5.18 39.95 -13.52
CA SER A 162 -6.11 41.06 -13.78
C SER A 162 -6.27 41.29 -15.30
N ASP A 163 -7.35 42.01 -15.65
CA ASP A 163 -7.75 42.66 -16.92
C ASP A 163 -8.45 41.84 -18.02
#